data_AF-A0A532B0C3-F1
#
_entry.id   AF-A0A532B0C3-F1
#
_cell.length_a   1.000
_cell.length_b   1.000
_cell.length_c   1.000
_cell.angle_alpha   90.00
_cell.angle_beta   90.00
_cell.angle_gamma   90.00
#
_symmetry.space_group_name_H-M   'P 1'
#
loop_
_entity.id
_entity.type
_entity.pdbx_description
1 polymer ?
#
loop_
_entity_poly.entity_id
_entity_poly.type
_entity_poly.pdbx_seq_one_letter_code
_entity_poly.pdbx_strand_id
1 'polypeptide(L)'
;EFMPTLNEGTLMYMPTTLPGISVTKAAELLQMQDRIIKSFPEVDSVYGKAGRAMTATDPAPTEMFETIINLKPKDQWRTGVTIDSLKAEMDKALQFPGVSNAWTMPIRARIDMLSTGIRTPVGVKVFGTDLAQMEQIARQIEAALKRVPGTSSAYAERVIGGYYLDIVPDREALGRYGLAVGDVQDVIATALGGETVTTTVEG
;
A
#
# COMPACT_ATOMS: atom_id res chain seq x y z
N GLU A 1 -7.90 25.12 -2.53
CA GLU A 1 -7.75 23.91 -3.36
C GLU A 1 -7.10 24.30 -4.69
N PHE A 2 -6.36 23.41 -5.35
CA PHE A 2 -5.66 23.69 -6.63
C PHE A 2 -6.62 23.67 -7.84
N MET A 3 -7.59 22.74 -7.84
CA MET A 3 -8.69 22.64 -8.82
C MET A 3 -9.96 22.13 -8.11
N PRO A 4 -11.18 22.36 -8.64
CA PRO A 4 -12.41 21.82 -8.07
C PRO A 4 -12.41 20.29 -8.00
N THR A 5 -13.13 19.73 -7.03
CA THR A 5 -13.33 18.29 -6.91
C THR A 5 -14.11 17.73 -8.10
N LEU A 6 -13.42 17.02 -8.99
CA LEU A 6 -14.05 16.21 -10.02
C LEU A 6 -14.87 15.09 -9.36
N ASN A 7 -16.06 14.81 -9.86
CA ASN A 7 -16.84 13.64 -9.48
C ASN A 7 -16.81 12.62 -10.61
N GLU A 8 -16.05 11.53 -10.42
CA GLU A 8 -15.84 10.48 -11.42
C GLU A 8 -16.92 9.37 -11.36
N GLY A 9 -17.87 9.43 -10.42
CA GLY A 9 -18.82 8.33 -10.16
C GLY A 9 -18.18 7.09 -9.52
N THR A 10 -16.87 7.14 -9.29
CA THR A 10 -16.05 6.06 -8.74
C THR A 10 -15.14 6.63 -7.66
N LEU A 11 -14.92 5.87 -6.59
CA LEU A 11 -13.97 6.21 -5.55
C LEU A 11 -12.77 5.27 -5.60
N MET A 12 -11.63 5.78 -5.16
CA MET A 12 -10.43 4.98 -4.96
C MET A 12 -10.03 5.05 -3.49
N TYR A 13 -10.00 3.89 -2.84
CA TYR A 13 -9.53 3.71 -1.47
C TYR A 13 -8.11 3.15 -1.49
N MET A 14 -7.17 3.87 -0.87
CA MET A 14 -5.74 3.54 -0.90
C MET A 14 -5.13 3.47 0.50
N PRO A 15 -5.53 2.49 1.33
CA PRO A 15 -4.92 2.36 2.65
C PRO A 15 -3.47 1.91 2.52
N THR A 16 -2.65 2.34 3.47
CA THR A 16 -1.26 1.90 3.62
C THR A 16 -1.03 1.42 5.05
N THR A 17 -0.30 0.32 5.22
CA THR A 17 0.12 -0.18 6.54
C THR A 17 1.64 -0.07 6.72
N LEU A 18 2.16 -0.55 7.84
CA LEU A 18 3.60 -0.59 8.06
C LEU A 18 4.26 -1.64 7.17
N PRO A 19 5.54 -1.44 6.76
CA PRO A 19 6.28 -2.44 6.02
C PRO A 19 6.33 -3.80 6.74
N GLY A 20 6.43 -4.87 5.97
CA GLY A 20 6.63 -6.23 6.50
C GLY A 20 5.36 -7.06 6.71
N ILE A 21 4.19 -6.61 6.23
CA ILE A 21 3.00 -7.45 6.18
C ILE A 21 3.24 -8.63 5.21
N SER A 22 2.85 -9.85 5.62
CA SER A 22 2.90 -11.01 4.74
C SER A 22 1.84 -10.95 3.65
N VAL A 23 2.10 -11.57 2.50
CA VAL A 23 1.13 -11.66 1.39
C VAL A 23 -0.20 -12.23 1.85
N THR A 24 -0.17 -13.28 2.68
CA THR A 24 -1.38 -13.91 3.24
C THR A 24 -2.19 -12.94 4.09
N LYS A 25 -1.52 -12.17 4.96
CA LYS A 25 -2.23 -11.22 5.83
C LYS A 25 -2.74 -10.00 5.05
N ALA A 26 -1.99 -9.57 4.02
CA ALA A 26 -2.45 -8.53 3.10
C ALA A 26 -3.72 -8.99 2.36
N ALA A 27 -3.76 -10.21 1.83
CA ALA A 27 -4.95 -10.76 1.17
C ALA A 27 -6.17 -10.84 2.12
N GLU A 28 -5.96 -11.25 3.37
CA GLU A 28 -7.02 -11.29 4.40
C GLU A 28 -7.55 -9.88 4.70
N LEU A 29 -6.65 -8.92 4.91
CA LEU A 29 -7.02 -7.53 5.18
C LEU A 29 -7.79 -6.91 4.00
N LEU A 30 -7.32 -7.14 2.77
CA LEU A 30 -7.99 -6.68 1.55
C LEU A 30 -9.42 -7.22 1.48
N GLN A 31 -9.61 -8.53 1.63
CA GLN A 31 -10.95 -9.13 1.58
C GLN A 31 -11.88 -8.60 2.66
N MET A 32 -11.36 -8.35 3.87
CA MET A 32 -12.15 -7.79 4.96
C MET A 32 -12.58 -6.35 4.65
N GLN A 33 -11.67 -5.52 4.16
CA GLN A 33 -11.95 -4.15 3.73
C GLN A 33 -12.98 -4.14 2.59
N ASP A 34 -12.80 -4.98 1.58
CA ASP A 34 -13.70 -5.07 0.43
C ASP A 34 -15.12 -5.48 0.84
N ARG A 35 -15.27 -6.44 1.78
CA ARG A 35 -16.58 -6.84 2.31
C ARG A 35 -17.27 -5.69 3.05
N ILE A 36 -16.52 -4.93 3.86
CA ILE A 36 -17.06 -3.78 4.58
C ILE A 36 -17.52 -2.72 3.57
N ILE A 37 -16.69 -2.37 2.58
CA ILE A 37 -17.06 -1.41 1.52
C ILE A 37 -18.30 -1.89 0.77
N LYS A 38 -18.35 -3.17 0.41
CA LYS A 38 -19.47 -3.72 -0.36
C LYS A 38 -20.79 -3.76 0.43
N SER A 39 -20.74 -3.66 1.76
CA SER A 39 -21.93 -3.62 2.61
C SER A 39 -22.72 -2.30 2.50
N PHE A 40 -22.12 -1.24 1.96
CA PHE A 40 -22.78 0.05 1.79
C PHE A 40 -23.78 0.02 0.61
N PRO A 41 -25.04 0.46 0.78
CA PRO A 41 -26.06 0.38 -0.27
C PRO A 41 -25.72 1.15 -1.54
N GLU A 42 -24.94 2.23 -1.43
CA GLU A 42 -24.49 3.06 -2.55
C GLU A 42 -23.43 2.39 -3.42
N VAL A 43 -22.81 1.30 -2.97
CA VAL A 43 -21.71 0.63 -3.66
C VAL A 43 -22.22 -0.45 -4.61
N ASP A 44 -21.88 -0.31 -5.90
CA ASP A 44 -22.23 -1.26 -6.95
C ASP A 44 -21.20 -2.39 -7.07
N SER A 45 -19.91 -2.09 -7.09
CA SER A 45 -18.85 -3.10 -7.11
C SER A 45 -17.60 -2.63 -6.38
N VAL A 46 -16.83 -3.58 -5.86
CA VAL A 46 -15.55 -3.35 -5.19
C VAL A 46 -14.50 -4.23 -5.85
N TYR A 47 -13.41 -3.61 -6.31
CA TYR A 47 -12.28 -4.30 -6.90
C TYR A 47 -11.01 -3.93 -6.15
N GLY A 48 -10.67 -4.75 -5.16
CA GLY A 48 -9.48 -4.61 -4.35
C GLY A 48 -8.22 -5.19 -5.00
N LYS A 49 -7.10 -4.48 -4.86
CA LYS A 49 -5.76 -4.95 -5.22
C LYS A 49 -4.80 -4.65 -4.07
N ALA A 50 -4.07 -5.66 -3.60
CA ALA A 50 -2.91 -5.50 -2.73
C ALA A 50 -1.63 -5.79 -3.55
N GLY A 51 -0.59 -4.98 -3.40
CA GLY A 51 0.58 -5.10 -4.26
C GLY A 51 0.30 -4.62 -5.68
N ARG A 52 0.94 -5.23 -6.68
CA ARG A 52 0.97 -4.76 -8.07
C ARG A 52 0.35 -5.73 -9.07
N ALA A 53 -0.15 -5.17 -10.17
CA ALA A 53 -0.38 -5.93 -11.40
C ALA A 53 0.94 -6.24 -12.13
N MET A 54 0.92 -7.20 -13.06
CA MET A 54 2.08 -7.57 -13.89
C MET A 54 2.35 -6.54 -14.99
N THR A 55 2.71 -5.32 -14.59
CA THR A 55 3.05 -4.19 -15.47
C THR A 55 4.06 -3.27 -14.80
N ALA A 56 4.93 -2.65 -15.60
CA ALA A 56 5.89 -1.67 -15.13
C ALA A 56 5.24 -0.37 -14.59
N THR A 57 3.97 -0.12 -14.93
CA THR A 57 3.23 1.07 -14.50
C THR A 57 2.71 0.98 -13.06
N ASP A 58 2.86 -0.17 -12.39
CA ASP A 58 2.33 -0.41 -11.05
C ASP A 58 3.46 -0.89 -10.10
N PRO A 59 4.13 0.03 -9.40
CA PRO A 59 5.21 -0.29 -8.48
C PRO A 59 4.72 -0.56 -7.04
N ALA A 60 3.42 -0.79 -6.83
CA ALA A 60 2.84 -0.92 -5.50
C ALA A 60 3.41 -2.13 -4.71
N PRO A 61 3.92 -1.93 -3.49
CA PRO A 61 4.34 -3.01 -2.61
C PRO A 61 3.12 -3.67 -1.92
N THR A 62 3.33 -4.82 -1.28
CA THR A 62 2.25 -5.66 -0.71
C THR A 62 1.50 -4.97 0.45
N GLU A 63 2.14 -4.07 1.18
CA GLU A 63 1.57 -3.26 2.25
C GLU A 63 0.71 -2.08 1.77
N MET A 64 0.63 -1.89 0.46
CA MET A 64 -0.15 -0.85 -0.20
C MET A 64 -1.29 -1.49 -0.98
N PHE A 65 -2.46 -0.89 -0.81
CA PHE A 65 -3.70 -1.38 -1.38
C PHE A 65 -4.29 -0.30 -2.28
N GLU A 66 -4.93 -0.72 -3.36
CA GLU A 66 -5.71 0.13 -4.23
C GLU A 66 -7.04 -0.56 -4.50
N THR A 67 -8.11 0.03 -4.00
CA THR A 67 -9.47 -0.51 -4.18
C THR A 67 -10.29 0.46 -5.01
N ILE A 68 -10.76 -0.02 -6.16
CA ILE A 68 -11.68 0.72 -7.03
C ILE A 68 -13.11 0.41 -6.60
N ILE A 69 -13.87 1.45 -6.28
CA ILE A 69 -15.22 1.36 -5.74
C ILE A 69 -16.17 2.06 -6.71
N ASN A 70 -16.90 1.27 -7.48
CA ASN A 70 -17.93 1.81 -8.37
C ASN A 70 -19.18 2.08 -7.55
N LEU A 71 -19.69 3.30 -7.66
CA LEU A 71 -20.93 3.70 -6.98
C LEU A 71 -22.12 3.52 -7.91
N LYS A 72 -23.28 3.21 -7.33
CA LYS A 72 -24.55 3.20 -8.05
C LYS A 72 -24.89 4.59 -8.58
N PRO A 73 -25.76 4.70 -9.59
CA PRO A 73 -26.39 5.96 -9.96
C PRO A 73 -26.98 6.70 -8.75
N LYS A 74 -26.80 8.02 -8.71
CA LYS A 74 -27.09 8.86 -7.52
C LYS A 74 -28.57 8.83 -7.10
N ASP A 75 -29.47 8.59 -8.04
CA ASP A 75 -30.91 8.42 -7.83
C ASP A 75 -31.27 7.15 -7.03
N GLN A 76 -30.35 6.20 -6.89
CA GLN A 76 -30.52 4.97 -6.11
C GLN A 76 -29.95 5.07 -4.69
N TRP A 77 -29.42 6.23 -4.29
CA TRP A 77 -28.77 6.40 -3.00
C TRP A 77 -29.79 6.65 -1.88
N ARG A 78 -29.37 6.39 -0.63
CA ARG A 78 -30.14 6.82 0.53
C ARG A 78 -30.36 8.35 0.49
N THR A 79 -31.53 8.79 0.94
CA THR A 79 -31.90 10.23 0.94
C THR A 79 -30.91 11.05 1.75
N GLY A 80 -30.42 12.15 1.17
CA GLY A 80 -29.49 13.08 1.83
C GLY A 80 -28.02 12.66 1.81
N VAL A 81 -27.68 11.47 1.30
CA VAL A 81 -26.28 11.04 1.18
C VAL A 81 -25.57 11.80 0.05
N THR A 82 -24.44 12.40 0.39
CA THR A 82 -23.47 12.99 -0.53
C THR A 82 -22.23 12.10 -0.62
N ILE A 83 -21.37 12.37 -1.60
CA ILE A 83 -20.08 11.68 -1.73
C ILE A 83 -19.24 11.87 -0.46
N ASP A 84 -19.23 13.07 0.11
CA ASP A 84 -18.40 13.37 1.27
C ASP A 84 -18.94 12.71 2.54
N SER A 85 -20.27 12.68 2.73
CA SER A 85 -20.86 11.91 3.83
C SER A 85 -20.62 10.42 3.67
N LEU A 86 -20.71 9.90 2.44
CA LEU A 86 -20.49 8.48 2.16
C LEU A 86 -19.02 8.11 2.42
N LYS A 87 -18.06 8.91 1.97
CA LYS A 87 -16.63 8.74 2.28
C LYS A 87 -16.39 8.75 3.79
N ALA A 88 -17.01 9.67 4.53
CA ALA A 88 -16.86 9.74 5.98
C ALA A 88 -17.46 8.51 6.68
N GLU A 89 -18.61 8.01 6.23
CA GLU A 89 -19.21 6.76 6.74
C GLU A 89 -18.30 5.55 6.47
N MET A 90 -17.78 5.42 5.24
CA MET A 90 -16.85 4.34 4.89
C MET A 90 -15.54 4.45 5.66
N ASP A 91 -14.95 5.64 5.77
CA ASP A 91 -13.71 5.86 6.49
C ASP A 91 -13.82 5.45 7.96
N LYS A 92 -14.96 5.74 8.60
CA LYS A 92 -15.25 5.32 9.97
C LYS A 92 -15.38 3.80 10.10
N ALA A 93 -15.99 3.14 9.11
CA ALA A 93 -16.15 1.68 9.11
C ALA A 93 -14.83 0.93 8.82
N LEU A 94 -13.88 1.60 8.15
CA LEU A 94 -12.59 1.04 7.73
C LEU A 94 -11.43 1.45 8.66
N GLN A 95 -11.71 1.77 9.92
CA GLN A 95 -10.68 2.06 10.91
C GLN A 95 -10.05 0.75 11.41
N PHE A 96 -8.89 0.40 10.85
CA PHE A 96 -8.10 -0.75 11.28
C PHE A 96 -6.84 -0.30 12.03
N PRO A 97 -6.47 -0.98 13.13
CA PRO A 97 -5.22 -0.71 13.81
C PRO A 97 -4.01 -0.86 12.88
N GLY A 98 -3.14 0.15 12.83
CA GLY A 98 -1.94 0.13 12.00
C GLY A 98 -2.17 0.34 10.50
N VAL A 99 -3.39 0.74 10.10
CA VAL A 99 -3.73 1.08 8.71
C VAL A 99 -4.08 2.56 8.64
N SER A 100 -3.45 3.28 7.71
CA SER A 100 -3.81 4.68 7.41
C SER A 100 -4.66 4.71 6.16
N ASN A 101 -5.90 5.19 6.29
CA ASN A 101 -6.82 5.35 5.17
C ASN A 101 -6.44 6.54 4.30
N ALA A 102 -6.67 6.41 2.99
CA ALA A 102 -6.63 7.54 2.07
C ALA A 102 -7.71 7.37 1.00
N TRP A 103 -8.37 8.47 0.67
CA TRP A 103 -9.52 8.49 -0.25
C TRP A 103 -9.27 9.50 -1.36
N THR A 104 -9.53 9.08 -2.59
CA THR A 104 -9.43 9.94 -3.77
C THR A 104 -10.34 9.41 -4.87
N MET A 105 -10.19 9.91 -6.10
CA MET A 105 -10.82 9.36 -7.28
C MET A 105 -9.75 8.88 -8.28
N PRO A 106 -10.02 7.82 -9.06
CA PRO A 106 -9.00 7.15 -9.87
C PRO A 106 -8.20 8.07 -10.80
N ILE A 107 -8.84 8.90 -11.61
CA ILE A 107 -8.15 9.75 -12.60
C ILE A 107 -7.31 10.80 -11.87
N ARG A 108 -7.90 11.47 -10.86
CA ARG A 108 -7.16 12.43 -10.02
C ARG A 108 -5.94 11.80 -9.37
N ALA A 109 -6.10 10.62 -8.77
CA ALA A 109 -5.02 9.90 -8.09
C ALA A 109 -3.82 9.67 -9.02
N ARG A 110 -4.09 9.19 -10.23
CA ARG A 110 -3.04 8.91 -11.22
C ARG A 110 -2.35 10.18 -11.69
N ILE A 111 -3.08 11.28 -11.89
CA ILE A 111 -2.49 12.59 -12.24
C ILE A 111 -1.61 13.13 -11.11
N ASP A 112 -2.11 13.10 -9.87
CA ASP A 112 -1.40 13.60 -8.68
C ASP A 112 -0.11 12.81 -8.44
N MET A 113 -0.19 11.47 -8.53
CA MET A 113 0.95 10.56 -8.41
C MET A 113 1.97 10.73 -9.53
N LEU A 114 1.52 10.88 -10.78
CA LEU A 114 2.42 11.11 -11.91
C LEU A 114 3.15 12.44 -11.79
N SER A 115 2.46 13.47 -11.28
CA SER A 115 2.99 14.83 -11.21
C SER A 115 3.91 15.04 -10.01
N THR A 116 3.61 14.42 -8.87
CA THR A 116 4.28 14.72 -7.60
C THR A 116 4.87 13.49 -6.90
N GLY A 117 4.42 12.29 -7.26
CA GLY A 117 4.71 11.05 -6.53
C GLY A 117 3.90 10.87 -5.23
N ILE A 118 3.06 11.84 -4.86
CA ILE A 118 2.26 11.81 -3.62
C ILE A 118 0.84 11.37 -3.97
N ARG A 119 0.25 10.54 -3.08
CA ARG A 119 -1.09 9.93 -3.28
C ARG A 119 -2.22 10.70 -2.59
N THR A 120 -1.87 11.61 -1.70
CA THR A 120 -2.77 12.46 -0.94
C THR A 120 -2.71 13.91 -1.43
N PRO A 121 -3.77 14.72 -1.23
CA PRO A 121 -3.77 16.12 -1.65
C PRO A 121 -2.66 16.97 -1.01
N VAL A 122 -2.20 16.59 0.17
CA VAL A 122 -1.08 17.22 0.89
C VAL A 122 -0.06 16.14 1.19
N GLY A 123 1.21 16.40 0.89
CA GLY A 123 2.32 15.54 1.28
C GLY A 123 3.55 16.35 1.64
N VAL A 124 4.39 15.76 2.49
CA VAL A 124 5.64 16.34 2.96
C VAL A 124 6.78 15.43 2.53
N LYS A 125 7.77 15.98 1.81
CA LYS A 125 8.96 15.23 1.40
C LYS A 125 10.14 15.62 2.28
N VAL A 126 10.72 14.62 2.93
CA VAL A 126 11.97 14.76 3.68
C VAL A 126 13.10 14.27 2.78
N PHE A 127 14.10 15.11 2.53
CA PHE A 127 15.29 14.76 1.76
C PHE A 127 16.51 14.77 2.67
N GLY A 128 17.44 13.85 2.43
CA GLY A 128 18.67 13.72 3.20
C GLY A 128 19.50 12.56 2.69
N THR A 129 20.67 12.38 3.31
CA THR A 129 21.61 11.28 3.00
C THR A 129 21.67 10.23 4.09
N ASP A 130 21.05 10.48 5.25
CA ASP A 130 21.00 9.57 6.40
C ASP A 130 19.57 9.09 6.60
N LEU A 131 19.35 7.79 6.39
CA LEU A 131 18.04 7.16 6.49
C LEU A 131 17.47 7.22 7.91
N ALA A 132 18.31 7.07 8.94
CA ALA A 132 17.87 7.08 10.33
C ALA A 132 17.43 8.49 10.74
N GLN A 133 18.19 9.51 10.33
CA GLN A 133 17.82 10.90 10.57
C GLN A 133 16.53 11.27 9.82
N MET A 134 16.39 10.86 8.56
CA MET A 134 15.19 11.08 7.76
C MET A 134 13.95 10.46 8.41
N GLU A 135 14.05 9.21 8.89
CA GLU A 135 12.95 8.54 9.57
C GLU A 135 12.56 9.25 10.87
N GLN A 136 13.54 9.67 11.68
CA GLN A 136 13.29 10.41 12.91
C GLN A 136 12.52 11.71 12.64
N ILE A 137 12.95 12.47 11.63
CA ILE A 137 12.28 13.73 11.22
C ILE A 137 10.88 13.44 10.70
N ALA A 138 10.71 12.43 9.84
CA ALA A 138 9.41 12.07 9.29
C ALA A 138 8.40 11.67 10.39
N ARG A 139 8.83 10.94 11.43
CA ARG A 139 8.01 10.62 12.60
C ARG A 139 7.62 11.85 13.43
N GLN A 140 8.53 12.80 13.59
CA GLN A 140 8.22 14.07 14.28
C GLN A 140 7.20 14.90 13.51
N ILE A 141 7.34 14.98 12.19
CA ILE A 141 6.37 15.64 11.29
C ILE A 141 5.01 14.94 11.38
N GLU A 142 4.97 13.60 11.31
CA GLU A 142 3.75 12.82 11.46
C GLU A 142 3.02 13.13 12.78
N ALA A 143 3.76 13.14 13.90
CA ALA A 143 3.21 13.44 15.22
C ALA A 143 2.70 14.88 15.34
N ALA A 144 3.37 15.84 14.71
CA ALA A 144 2.95 17.23 14.67
C ALA A 144 1.68 17.40 13.83
N LEU A 145 1.62 16.81 12.63
CA LEU A 145 0.48 16.91 11.71
C LEU A 145 -0.81 16.30 12.28
N LYS A 146 -0.71 15.23 13.09
CA LYS A 146 -1.86 14.66 13.81
C LYS A 146 -2.56 15.65 14.75
N ARG A 147 -1.88 16.71 15.18
CA ARG A 147 -2.44 17.75 16.07
C ARG A 147 -3.06 18.93 15.31
N VAL A 148 -2.86 19.00 14.00
CA VAL A 148 -3.38 20.09 13.16
C VAL A 148 -4.89 19.87 12.94
N PRO A 149 -5.75 20.86 13.22
CA PRO A 149 -7.18 20.77 12.93
C PRO A 149 -7.43 20.50 11.45
N GLY A 150 -8.27 19.51 11.15
CA GLY A 150 -8.60 19.09 9.78
C GLY A 150 -7.73 17.96 9.22
N THR A 151 -6.72 17.49 9.95
CA THR A 151 -5.99 16.26 9.59
C THR A 151 -6.88 15.04 9.83
N SER A 152 -7.32 14.38 8.77
CA SER A 152 -8.03 13.09 8.87
C SER A 152 -7.07 11.96 9.23
N SER A 153 -5.93 11.91 8.54
CA SER A 153 -4.90 10.89 8.70
C SER A 153 -3.54 11.48 8.32
N ALA A 154 -2.50 11.15 9.10
CA ALA A 154 -1.11 11.44 8.75
C ALA A 154 -0.27 10.18 8.93
N TYR A 155 0.43 9.80 7.85
CA TYR A 155 1.31 8.64 7.80
C TYR A 155 2.64 9.08 7.19
N ALA A 156 3.72 8.79 7.91
CA ALA A 156 5.07 8.88 7.36
C ALA A 156 5.53 7.48 6.98
N GLU A 157 5.84 7.28 5.70
CA GLU A 157 6.41 6.04 5.18
C GLU A 157 7.70 5.70 5.92
N ARG A 158 7.87 4.42 6.26
CA ARG A 158 9.07 3.94 6.97
C ARG A 158 10.09 3.50 5.94
N VAL A 159 11.22 4.18 5.93
CA VAL A 159 12.34 3.88 5.01
C VAL A 159 13.18 2.71 5.52
N ILE A 160 13.09 2.41 6.83
CA ILE A 160 13.74 1.30 7.51
C ILE A 160 12.64 0.46 8.17
N GLY A 161 12.74 -0.87 8.12
CA GLY A 161 11.77 -1.76 8.77
C GLY A 161 11.42 -3.06 8.03
N GLY A 162 12.06 -3.33 6.90
CA GLY A 162 11.97 -4.66 6.28
C GLY A 162 12.52 -5.74 7.20
N TYR A 163 11.85 -6.89 7.25
CA TYR A 163 12.35 -8.07 7.95
C TYR A 163 13.30 -8.84 7.03
N TYR A 164 14.46 -9.20 7.56
CA TYR A 164 15.47 -9.98 6.86
C TYR A 164 15.83 -11.23 7.65
N LEU A 165 16.07 -12.33 6.93
CA LEU A 165 16.73 -13.53 7.46
C LEU A 165 18.13 -13.57 6.83
N ASP A 166 19.13 -13.13 7.58
CA ASP A 166 20.51 -13.12 7.11
C ASP A 166 21.17 -14.49 7.35
N ILE A 167 21.45 -15.20 6.26
CA ILE A 167 22.25 -16.42 6.29
C ILE A 167 23.68 -16.01 5.96
N VAL A 168 24.54 -15.94 6.98
CA VAL A 168 25.95 -15.55 6.84
C VAL A 168 26.82 -16.81 6.86
N PRO A 169 27.36 -17.27 5.72
CA PRO A 169 28.14 -18.50 5.69
C PRO A 169 29.50 -18.32 6.36
N ASP A 170 29.87 -19.25 7.24
CA ASP A 170 31.21 -19.32 7.83
C ASP A 170 32.18 -19.93 6.82
N ARG A 171 33.05 -19.08 6.26
CA ARG A 171 34.03 -19.47 5.23
C ARG A 171 35.02 -20.53 5.71
N GLU A 172 35.42 -20.49 6.99
CA GLU A 172 36.37 -21.46 7.52
C GLU A 172 35.71 -22.83 7.69
N ALA A 173 34.45 -22.84 8.16
CA ALA A 173 33.68 -24.06 8.26
C ALA A 173 33.42 -24.69 6.88
N LEU A 174 33.04 -23.88 5.88
CA LEU A 174 32.84 -24.34 4.51
C LEU A 174 34.11 -24.94 3.89
N GLY A 175 35.26 -24.30 4.13
CA GLY A 175 36.55 -24.79 3.64
C GLY A 175 36.91 -26.19 4.14
N ARG A 176 36.47 -26.57 5.34
CA ARG A 176 36.68 -27.94 5.89
C ARG A 176 35.91 -29.01 5.10
N TYR A 177 34.83 -28.63 4.42
CA TYR A 177 34.03 -29.50 3.57
C TYR A 177 34.33 -29.32 2.07
N GLY A 178 35.31 -28.47 1.72
CA GLY A 178 35.64 -28.17 0.33
C GLY A 178 34.55 -27.40 -0.42
N LEU A 179 33.65 -26.71 0.30
CA LEU A 179 32.53 -25.96 -0.27
C LEU A 179 32.92 -24.51 -0.54
N ALA A 180 32.52 -23.98 -1.69
CA ALA A 180 32.56 -22.56 -1.98
C ALA A 180 31.35 -21.84 -1.37
N VAL A 181 31.47 -20.52 -1.19
CA VAL A 181 30.34 -19.68 -0.77
C VAL A 181 29.22 -19.70 -1.81
N GLY A 182 29.57 -19.81 -3.10
CA GLY A 182 28.61 -19.93 -4.20
C GLY A 182 27.71 -21.16 -4.05
N ASP A 183 28.29 -22.33 -3.71
CA ASP A 183 27.52 -23.57 -3.52
C ASP A 183 26.41 -23.41 -2.46
N VAL A 184 26.70 -22.67 -1.38
CA VAL A 184 25.71 -22.39 -0.33
C VAL A 184 24.64 -21.42 -0.83
N GLN A 185 25.04 -20.38 -1.56
CA GLN A 185 24.10 -19.37 -2.09
C GLN A 185 23.15 -19.98 -3.12
N ASP A 186 23.64 -20.86 -4.00
CA ASP A 186 22.83 -21.56 -5.01
C ASP A 186 21.76 -22.45 -4.35
N VAL A 187 22.14 -23.15 -3.27
CA VAL A 187 21.21 -23.95 -2.47
C VAL A 187 20.16 -23.05 -1.82
N ILE A 188 20.53 -21.91 -1.24
CA ILE A 188 19.57 -20.98 -0.64
C ILE A 188 18.61 -20.42 -1.70
N ALA A 189 19.11 -19.99 -2.86
CA ALA A 189 18.32 -19.43 -3.95
C ALA A 189 17.29 -20.45 -4.48
N THR A 190 17.72 -21.69 -4.70
CA THR A 190 16.86 -22.74 -5.24
C THR A 190 15.91 -23.32 -4.18
N ALA A 191 16.43 -23.73 -3.02
CA ALA A 191 15.67 -24.48 -2.03
C ALA A 191 14.77 -23.61 -1.13
N LEU A 192 15.20 -22.37 -0.84
CA LEU A 192 14.44 -21.44 -0.01
C LEU A 192 13.83 -20.29 -0.83
N GLY A 193 14.59 -19.74 -1.78
CA GLY A 193 14.18 -18.60 -2.61
C GLY A 193 13.15 -18.94 -3.69
N GLY A 194 13.03 -20.20 -4.07
CA GLY A 194 12.11 -20.63 -5.13
C GLY A 194 12.51 -20.11 -6.51
N GLU A 195 13.82 -20.02 -6.78
CA GLU A 195 14.34 -19.58 -8.06
C GLU A 195 13.78 -20.43 -9.23
N THR A 196 13.37 -19.77 -10.30
CA THR A 196 12.85 -20.45 -11.49
C THR A 196 14.01 -21.11 -12.24
N VAL A 197 14.06 -22.44 -12.25
CA VAL A 197 15.13 -23.21 -12.92
C VAL A 197 14.95 -23.23 -14.44
N THR A 198 13.71 -23.37 -14.90
CA THR A 198 13.38 -23.41 -16.33
C THR A 198 11.89 -23.13 -16.53
N THR A 199 11.48 -22.95 -17.79
CA THR A 199 10.09 -22.70 -18.18
C THR A 199 9.67 -23.75 -19.20
N THR A 200 8.46 -24.30 -19.05
CA THR A 200 7.88 -25.20 -20.05
C THR A 200 7.48 -24.43 -21.30
N VAL A 201 7.58 -25.05 -22.48
CA VAL A 201 7.09 -24.47 -23.75
C VAL A 201 5.75 -25.09 -24.07
N GLU A 202 4.69 -24.29 -24.02
CA GLU A 202 3.29 -24.73 -24.14
C GLU A 202 2.54 -23.98 -25.24
N GLY A 203 3.16 -23.84 -26.42
CA GLY A 203 2.54 -23.27 -27.64
C GLY A 203 2.79 -21.78 -27.85
#